data_AF-X1KK00-F1
#
_entry.id   AF-X1KK00-F1
#
_cell.length_a   1.000
_cell.length_b   1.000
_cell.length_c   1.000
_cell.angle_alpha   90.00
_cell.angle_beta   90.00
_cell.angle_gamma   90.00
#
_symmetry.space_group_name_H-M   'P 1'
#
loop_
_entity.id
_entity.type
_entity.pdbx_description
1 polymer ?
#
loop_
_entity_poly.entity_id
_entity_poly.type
_entity_poly.pdbx_seq_one_letter_code
_entity_poly.pdbx_strand_id
1 'polypeptide(L)'
;EGTGKKAKLEKWQVFGKTGTAQLSKKGQRGYSADSYVASFAGGGPAEKPAVVVLVSINKPNIQLGKGYTGGTVAAPVAAKIIEKTLNYLER
;
A
#
# COMPACT_ATOMS: atom_id res chain seq x y z
N GLU A 1 -12.79 -8.56 8.92
CA GLU A 1 -11.92 -8.69 7.72
C GLU A 1 -10.99 -7.48 7.60
N GLY A 2 -9.76 -7.63 7.08
CA GLY A 2 -8.78 -6.54 6.94
C GLY A 2 -8.82 -5.82 5.57
N THR A 3 -8.36 -4.56 5.52
CA THR A 3 -8.37 -3.74 4.28
C THR A 3 -7.17 -3.96 3.36
N GLY A 4 -6.14 -4.69 3.83
CA GLY A 4 -4.91 -4.97 3.09
C GLY A 4 -4.96 -6.20 2.18
N LYS A 5 -6.14 -6.74 1.84
CA LYS A 5 -6.26 -8.03 1.13
C LYS A 5 -5.47 -8.10 -0.19
N LYS A 6 -5.30 -6.97 -0.89
CA LYS A 6 -4.51 -6.90 -2.14
C LYS A 6 -3.00 -6.99 -1.94
N ALA A 7 -2.51 -7.06 -0.70
CA ALA A 7 -1.11 -7.35 -0.41
C ALA A 7 -0.82 -8.87 -0.36
N LYS A 8 -1.84 -9.73 -0.34
CA LYS A 8 -1.69 -11.19 -0.20
C LYS A 8 -0.80 -11.74 -1.31
N LEU A 9 0.14 -12.62 -0.92
CA LEU A 9 0.95 -13.43 -1.80
C LEU A 9 0.56 -14.90 -1.65
N GLU A 10 0.77 -15.70 -2.69
CA GLU A 10 0.47 -17.14 -2.67
C GLU A 10 1.50 -17.92 -1.84
N LYS A 11 2.79 -17.60 -1.97
CA LYS A 11 3.89 -18.38 -1.35
C LYS A 11 4.20 -18.00 0.10
N TRP A 12 4.07 -16.73 0.46
CA TRP A 12 4.46 -16.24 1.79
C TRP A 12 3.31 -15.53 2.50
N GLN A 13 3.21 -15.76 3.81
CA GLN A 13 2.40 -14.89 4.64
C GLN A 13 3.03 -13.50 4.73
N VAL A 14 2.23 -12.47 4.46
CA VAL A 14 2.62 -11.08 4.58
C VAL A 14 1.86 -10.40 5.70
N PHE A 15 2.50 -9.47 6.38
CA PHE A 15 1.87 -8.56 7.33
C PHE A 15 1.86 -7.14 6.75
N GLY A 16 0.92 -6.31 7.20
CA GLY A 16 0.95 -4.90 6.85
C GLY A 16 -0.33 -4.16 7.16
N LYS A 17 -0.25 -2.84 6.96
CA LYS A 17 -1.33 -1.90 7.25
C LYS A 17 -1.47 -0.88 6.13
N THR A 18 -2.72 -0.61 5.79
CA THR A 18 -3.11 0.44 4.84
C THR A 18 -3.17 1.81 5.51
N GLY A 19 -2.82 2.85 4.77
CA GLY A 19 -3.03 4.25 5.10
C GLY A 19 -3.73 4.98 3.97
N THR A 20 -4.68 5.85 4.30
CA THR A 20 -5.34 6.76 3.37
C THR A 20 -5.50 8.09 4.08
N ALA A 21 -4.89 9.15 3.56
CA ALA A 21 -4.91 10.47 4.19
C ALA A 21 -5.30 11.53 3.17
N GLN A 22 -6.40 12.24 3.40
CA GLN A 22 -6.78 13.36 2.55
C GLN A 22 -5.79 14.52 2.74
N LEU A 23 -5.44 15.19 1.64
CA LEU A 23 -4.59 16.37 1.71
C LEU A 23 -5.40 17.59 2.16
N SER A 24 -4.76 18.56 2.80
CA SER A 24 -5.40 19.83 3.18
C SER A 24 -5.82 20.63 1.94
N LYS A 25 -6.95 21.33 2.01
CA LYS A 25 -7.30 22.34 0.99
C LYS A 25 -6.28 23.47 1.02
N LYS A 26 -5.76 23.87 -0.15
CA LYS A 26 -4.79 24.97 -0.23
C LYS A 26 -5.49 26.29 0.13
N GLY A 27 -4.97 27.00 1.13
CA GLY A 27 -5.46 28.32 1.54
C GLY A 27 -6.82 28.33 2.27
N GLN A 28 -7.35 27.17 2.65
CA GLN A 28 -8.65 27.05 3.33
C GLN A 28 -8.62 25.96 4.41
N ARG A 29 -9.53 26.05 5.39
CA ARG A 29 -9.72 24.99 6.39
C ARG A 29 -10.36 23.75 5.74
N GLY A 30 -9.93 22.57 6.18
CA GLY A 30 -10.52 21.28 5.79
C GLY A 30 -9.69 20.50 4.76
N TYR A 31 -10.25 19.37 4.31
CA TYR A 31 -9.59 18.41 3.43
C TYR A 31 -10.05 18.52 1.98
N SER A 32 -9.14 18.27 1.04
CA SER A 32 -9.45 18.17 -0.39
C SER A 32 -10.33 16.94 -0.65
N ALA A 33 -11.29 17.10 -1.56
CA ALA A 33 -12.20 16.02 -1.96
C ALA A 33 -11.54 15.03 -2.94
N ASP A 34 -10.55 15.48 -3.71
CA ASP A 34 -9.95 14.76 -4.83
C ASP A 34 -8.47 14.41 -4.63
N SER A 35 -7.83 14.99 -3.62
CA SER A 35 -6.40 14.84 -3.36
C SER A 35 -6.16 14.12 -2.04
N TYR A 36 -5.42 13.01 -2.11
CA TYR A 36 -5.10 12.17 -0.95
C TYR A 36 -3.75 11.48 -1.16
N VAL A 37 -3.22 10.90 -0.07
CA VAL A 37 -2.07 10.00 -0.07
C VAL A 37 -2.59 8.59 0.19
N ALA A 38 -2.24 7.66 -0.69
CA ALA A 38 -2.47 6.24 -0.50
C ALA A 38 -1.16 5.57 -0.04
N SER A 39 -1.19 4.83 1.05
CA SER A 39 0.00 4.18 1.57
C SER A 39 -0.24 2.75 2.06
N PHE A 40 0.84 1.98 2.06
CA PHE A 40 0.90 0.64 2.66
C PHE A 40 2.28 0.44 3.28
N ALA A 41 2.30 0.03 4.54
CA ALA A 41 3.52 -0.41 5.24
C ALA A 41 3.36 -1.89 5.60
N GLY A 42 4.31 -2.73 5.23
CA GLY A 42 4.24 -4.16 5.49
C GLY A 42 5.48 -4.92 5.05
N GLY A 43 5.47 -6.24 5.22
CA GLY A 43 6.64 -7.07 4.97
C GLY A 43 6.33 -8.56 4.98
N GLY A 44 7.37 -9.36 4.77
CA GLY A 44 7.26 -10.82 4.79
C GLY A 44 8.62 -11.53 4.75
N PRO A 45 8.63 -12.87 4.95
CA PRO A 45 7.52 -13.68 5.44
C PRO A 45 7.14 -13.33 6.89
N ALA A 46 5.87 -13.50 7.30
CA ALA A 46 5.40 -13.02 8.60
C ALA A 46 6.05 -13.73 9.81
N GLU A 47 6.33 -15.03 9.68
CA GLU A 47 6.92 -15.83 10.76
C GLU A 47 8.42 -15.54 10.97
N LYS A 48 9.14 -15.20 9.88
CA LYS A 48 10.56 -14.84 9.90
C LYS A 48 10.80 -13.68 8.93
N PRO A 49 10.53 -12.42 9.33
CA PRO A 49 10.58 -11.27 8.43
C PRO A 49 11.98 -11.07 7.83
N ALA A 50 12.05 -11.01 6.50
CA ALA A 50 13.28 -10.77 5.76
C ALA A 50 13.28 -9.40 5.05
N VAL A 51 12.09 -8.85 4.76
CA VAL A 51 11.94 -7.54 4.10
C VAL A 51 10.76 -6.76 4.70
N VAL A 52 10.92 -5.43 4.77
CA VAL A 52 9.87 -4.45 5.06
C VAL A 52 9.84 -3.41 3.95
N VAL A 53 8.64 -3.02 3.53
CA VAL A 53 8.37 -2.08 2.44
C VAL A 53 7.36 -1.04 2.90
N LEU A 54 7.66 0.22 2.63
CA LEU A 54 6.70 1.33 2.67
C LEU A 54 6.45 1.82 1.24
N VAL A 55 5.19 1.78 0.81
CA VAL A 55 4.74 2.43 -0.43
C VAL A 55 3.89 3.64 -0.04
N SER A 56 4.21 4.79 -0.61
CA SER A 56 3.43 6.03 -0.47
C SER A 56 3.22 6.65 -1.84
N ILE A 57 1.96 6.86 -2.22
CA ILE A 57 1.57 7.42 -3.52
C ILE A 57 0.83 8.72 -3.24
N ASN A 58 1.47 9.83 -3.57
CA ASN A 58 0.91 11.17 -3.41
C ASN A 58 0.02 11.53 -4.60
N LYS A 59 -1.20 12.00 -4.32
CA LYS A 59 -2.22 12.36 -5.33
C LYS A 59 -2.39 11.30 -6.44
N PRO A 60 -2.80 10.06 -6.11
CA PRO A 60 -3.08 9.05 -7.13
C PRO A 60 -4.10 9.56 -8.15
N ASN A 61 -3.93 9.21 -9.43
CA ASN A 61 -4.87 9.61 -10.47
C ASN A 61 -6.20 8.85 -10.30
N ILE A 62 -7.21 9.54 -9.75
CA ILE A 62 -8.55 9.00 -9.51
C ILE A 62 -9.31 8.63 -10.79
N GLN A 63 -8.99 9.25 -11.92
CA GLN A 63 -9.66 9.01 -13.21
C GLN A 63 -9.37 7.60 -13.75
N LEU A 64 -8.32 6.94 -13.25
CA LEU A 64 -8.00 5.55 -13.60
C LEU A 64 -8.98 4.54 -13.00
N GLY A 65 -9.88 4.95 -12.09
CA GLY A 65 -10.90 4.07 -11.51
C GLY A 65 -10.34 2.89 -10.69
N LYS A 66 -9.08 2.94 -10.26
CA LYS A 66 -8.39 1.83 -9.56
C LYS A 66 -8.74 1.71 -8.07
N GLY A 67 -9.61 2.59 -7.56
CA GLY A 67 -9.99 2.70 -6.15
C GLY A 67 -9.33 3.87 -5.44
N TYR A 68 -9.71 4.08 -4.18
CA TYR A 68 -9.40 5.30 -3.41
C TYR A 68 -8.55 5.07 -2.16
N THR A 69 -8.35 3.83 -1.73
CA THR A 69 -7.68 3.55 -0.44
C THR A 69 -6.23 3.09 -0.62
N GLY A 70 -5.43 3.21 0.44
CA GLY A 70 -4.13 2.54 0.53
C GLY A 70 -4.21 1.04 0.22
N GLY A 71 -5.33 0.37 0.58
CA GLY A 71 -5.56 -1.04 0.27
C GLY A 71 -5.82 -1.32 -1.22
N THR A 72 -6.41 -0.37 -1.95
CA THR A 72 -6.69 -0.55 -3.38
C THR A 72 -5.56 -0.08 -4.28
N VAL A 73 -4.83 0.97 -3.85
CA VAL A 73 -3.82 1.65 -4.66
C VAL A 73 -2.40 1.21 -4.27
N ALA A 74 -2.03 1.27 -2.98
CA ALA A 74 -0.65 1.04 -2.54
C ALA A 74 -0.35 -0.44 -2.21
N ALA A 75 -1.29 -1.17 -1.61
CA ALA A 75 -1.11 -2.57 -1.23
C ALA A 75 -0.69 -3.51 -2.40
N PRO A 76 -1.30 -3.47 -3.60
CA PRO A 76 -0.86 -4.35 -4.70
C PRO A 76 0.53 -3.99 -5.25
N VAL A 77 0.99 -2.74 -5.07
CA VAL A 77 2.35 -2.35 -5.41
C VAL A 77 3.32 -2.95 -4.40
N ALA A 78 3.02 -2.82 -3.09
CA ALA A 78 3.82 -3.44 -2.03
C ALA A 78 3.92 -4.96 -2.20
N ALA A 79 2.83 -5.64 -2.56
CA ALA A 79 2.80 -7.07 -2.84
C ALA A 79 3.86 -7.48 -3.87
N LYS A 80 3.85 -6.80 -5.04
CA LYS A 80 4.79 -7.09 -6.13
C LYS A 80 6.24 -6.85 -5.75
N ILE A 81 6.51 -5.81 -4.95
CA ILE A 81 7.87 -5.54 -4.47
C ILE A 81 8.32 -6.65 -3.53
N ILE A 82 7.52 -6.96 -2.50
CA ILE A 82 7.82 -8.02 -1.51
C ILE A 82 8.04 -9.36 -2.21
N GLU A 83 7.14 -9.76 -3.11
CA GLU A 83 7.22 -11.03 -3.84
C GLU A 83 8.51 -11.14 -4.66
N LYS A 84 8.87 -10.09 -5.42
CA LYS A 84 10.09 -10.08 -6.22
C LYS A 84 11.35 -10.11 -5.35
N THR A 85 11.36 -9.37 -4.24
CA THR A 85 12.49 -9.34 -3.32
C THR A 85 12.67 -10.69 -2.64
N LEU A 86 11.61 -11.32 -2.13
CA LEU A 86 11.70 -12.63 -1.49
C LEU A 86 12.14 -13.72 -2.46
N ASN A 87 11.62 -13.73 -3.70
CA ASN A 87 12.10 -14.64 -4.74
C ASN A 87 13.59 -14.44 -5.08
N TYR A 88 14.11 -13.22 -4.95
CA TYR A 88 15.53 -12.95 -5.16
C TYR A 88 16.40 -13.43 -4.00
N LEU A 89 15.95 -13.25 -2.75
CA LEU A 89 16.67 -13.64 -1.54
C LEU A 89 16.72 -15.16 -1.30
N GLU A 90 15.79 -15.93 -1.86
CA GLU A 90 15.77 -17.40 -1.78
C GLU A 90 16.62 -18.10 -2.87
N ARG A 91 17.31 -17.34 -3.71
CA ARG A 91 18.31 -17.89 -4.65
C ARG A 91 19.61 -18.20 -3.93
#